data_AF-A0AAW4NS56-F1
#
_entry.id   AF-A0AAW4NS56-F1
#
_cell.length_a   1.000
_cell.length_b   1.000
_cell.length_c   1.000
_cell.angle_alpha   90.00
_cell.angle_beta   90.00
_cell.angle_gamma   90.00
#
_symmetry.space_group_name_H-M   'P 1'
#
loop_
_entity.id
_entity.type
_entity.pdbx_description
1 polymer ?
#
loop_
_entity_poly.entity_id
_entity_poly.type
_entity_poly.pdbx_seq_one_letter_code
_entity_poly.pdbx_strand_id
1 'polypeptide(L)'
;MKIYTKRGDQGKTSLRHGERVAKDDIRIETNGQIDELNALLGIVVALMPADNPERERLHNLQLLLMKIMGMIADSSNVLPSEDKSFSSMIVDLEHYIDENTSKERFCFVVPGGSLLAAQLQFARTKARTCERRMWTLRRDYTLDDEVMRLMNRLSDYLFILALCVQ
;
A
#
# COMPACT_ATOMS: atom_id res chain seq x y z
N MET A 1 -3.11 -27.57 6.89
CA MET A 1 -2.03 -26.88 7.64
C MET A 1 -2.65 -26.16 8.83
N LYS A 2 -2.09 -26.28 10.06
CA LYS A 2 -2.62 -25.50 11.21
C LYS A 2 -2.14 -24.05 11.10
N ILE A 3 -3.05 -23.10 11.22
CA ILE A 3 -2.74 -21.66 11.12
C ILE A 3 -2.00 -21.18 12.38
N TYR A 4 -2.42 -21.61 13.58
CA TYR A 4 -1.76 -21.23 14.83
C TYR A 4 -0.62 -22.18 15.21
N THR A 5 0.53 -21.63 15.62
CA THR A 5 1.72 -22.41 16.02
C THR A 5 2.19 -22.14 17.45
N LYS A 6 1.65 -21.12 18.14
CA LYS A 6 2.06 -20.64 19.48
C LYS A 6 3.51 -20.13 19.60
N ARG A 7 4.31 -20.16 18.52
CA ARG A 7 5.71 -19.67 18.52
C ARG A 7 5.83 -18.15 18.75
N GLY A 8 4.72 -17.43 18.60
CA GLY A 8 4.65 -15.99 18.79
C GLY A 8 4.13 -15.53 20.15
N ASP A 9 3.81 -16.44 21.07
CA ASP A 9 3.15 -16.12 22.35
C ASP A 9 4.08 -15.33 23.28
N GLN A 10 5.40 -15.45 23.10
CA GLN A 10 6.41 -14.70 23.85
C GLN A 10 6.80 -13.36 23.18
N GLY A 11 5.94 -12.80 22.34
CA GLY A 11 6.16 -11.47 21.74
C GLY A 11 7.18 -11.41 20.61
N LYS A 12 7.62 -12.56 20.06
CA LYS A 12 8.55 -12.63 18.92
C LYS A 12 7.90 -13.25 17.68
N THR A 13 8.39 -12.94 16.50
CA THR A 13 7.96 -13.53 15.23
C THR A 13 9.16 -13.84 14.34
N SER A 14 8.94 -14.49 13.19
CA SER A 14 10.00 -14.81 12.24
C SER A 14 9.80 -14.05 10.93
N LEU A 15 10.90 -13.51 10.40
CA LEU A 15 10.99 -12.98 9.04
C LEU A 15 11.12 -14.12 8.02
N ARG A 16 11.18 -13.79 6.73
CA ARG A 16 11.12 -14.75 5.61
C ARG A 16 12.21 -15.83 5.67
N HIS A 17 13.38 -15.50 6.19
CA HIS A 17 14.53 -16.42 6.36
C HIS A 17 14.69 -16.98 7.78
N GLY A 18 13.66 -16.89 8.62
CA GLY A 18 13.65 -17.47 9.96
C GLY A 18 14.28 -16.61 11.05
N GLU A 19 14.87 -15.46 10.70
CA GLU A 19 15.34 -14.46 11.67
C GLU A 19 14.22 -14.11 12.66
N ARG A 20 14.51 -14.25 13.97
CA ARG A 20 13.55 -14.07 15.05
C ARG A 20 13.65 -12.65 15.60
N VAL A 21 12.62 -11.86 15.38
CA VAL A 21 12.53 -10.45 15.80
C VAL A 21 11.41 -10.26 16.83
N ALA A 22 11.44 -9.15 17.56
CA ALA A 22 10.31 -8.75 18.40
C ALA A 22 9.11 -8.36 17.50
N LYS A 23 7.88 -8.51 17.99
CA LYS A 23 6.67 -8.18 17.22
C LYS A 23 6.52 -6.68 16.94
N ASP A 24 7.23 -5.83 17.67
CA ASP A 24 7.33 -4.39 17.48
C ASP A 24 8.57 -3.96 16.69
N ASP A 25 9.31 -4.91 16.08
CA ASP A 25 10.38 -4.61 15.12
C ASP A 25 9.80 -3.76 13.96
N ILE A 26 10.56 -2.76 13.52
CA ILE A 26 10.11 -1.79 12.52
C ILE A 26 9.70 -2.44 11.19
N ARG A 27 10.29 -3.59 10.81
CA ARG A 27 9.89 -4.37 9.61
C ARG A 27 8.51 -4.98 9.80
N ILE A 28 8.23 -5.52 11.00
CA ILE A 28 6.92 -6.10 11.35
C ILE A 28 5.86 -5.03 11.43
N GLU A 29 6.14 -3.91 12.11
CA GLU A 29 5.23 -2.76 12.18
C GLU A 29 4.92 -2.22 10.77
N THR A 30 5.94 -2.01 9.95
CA THR A 30 5.75 -1.50 8.58
C THR A 30 4.91 -2.46 7.74
N ASN A 31 5.17 -3.77 7.81
CA ASN A 31 4.35 -4.77 7.13
C ASN A 31 2.91 -4.82 7.65
N GLY A 32 2.69 -4.69 8.96
CA GLY A 32 1.35 -4.65 9.52
C GLY A 32 0.55 -3.45 9.02
N GLN A 33 1.19 -2.29 8.88
CA GLN A 33 0.56 -1.09 8.32
C GLN A 33 0.19 -1.28 6.84
N ILE A 34 1.08 -1.86 6.05
CA ILE A 34 0.84 -2.17 4.63
C ILE A 34 -0.25 -3.23 4.46
N ASP A 35 -0.29 -4.25 5.32
CA ASP A 35 -1.32 -5.28 5.30
C ASP A 35 -2.71 -4.70 5.62
N GLU A 36 -2.79 -3.79 6.59
CA GLU A 36 -4.04 -3.07 6.89
C GLU A 36 -4.48 -2.18 5.72
N LEU A 37 -3.55 -1.49 5.03
CA LEU A 37 -3.88 -0.80 3.78
C LEU A 37 -4.41 -1.78 2.73
N ASN A 38 -3.75 -2.92 2.56
CA ASN A 38 -4.11 -3.94 1.58
C ASN A 38 -5.53 -4.50 1.84
N ALA A 39 -5.87 -4.72 3.11
CA ALA A 39 -7.21 -5.12 3.54
C ALA A 39 -8.26 -4.03 3.25
N LEU A 40 -7.94 -2.75 3.52
CA LEU A 40 -8.82 -1.62 3.19
C LEU A 40 -9.07 -1.51 1.68
N LEU A 41 -8.05 -1.72 0.84
CA LEU A 41 -8.25 -1.76 -0.62
C LEU A 41 -9.18 -2.92 -1.03
N GLY A 42 -9.14 -4.05 -0.33
CA GLY A 42 -10.09 -5.15 -0.53
C GLY A 42 -11.54 -4.76 -0.25
N ILE A 43 -11.79 -3.97 0.82
CA ILE A 43 -13.12 -3.41 1.12
C ILE A 43 -13.56 -2.46 0.01
N VAL A 44 -12.67 -1.57 -0.42
CA VAL A 44 -12.91 -0.62 -1.51
C VAL A 44 -13.31 -1.35 -2.80
N VAL A 45 -12.56 -2.37 -3.22
CA VAL A 45 -12.87 -3.19 -4.41
C VAL A 45 -14.22 -3.90 -4.28
N ALA A 46 -14.55 -4.39 -3.08
CA ALA A 46 -15.84 -5.05 -2.83
C ALA A 46 -17.04 -4.11 -2.92
N LEU A 47 -16.84 -2.82 -2.59
CA LEU A 47 -17.88 -1.78 -2.68
C LEU A 47 -18.05 -1.20 -4.10
N MET A 48 -17.06 -1.36 -4.97
CA MET A 48 -17.10 -0.81 -6.34
C MET A 48 -18.05 -1.59 -7.27
N PRO A 49 -18.70 -0.92 -8.23
CA PRO A 49 -19.44 -1.58 -9.31
C PRO A 49 -18.58 -2.61 -10.04
N ALA A 50 -19.15 -3.77 -10.40
CA ALA A 50 -18.40 -4.89 -10.97
C ALA A 50 -17.72 -4.57 -12.31
N ASP A 51 -18.28 -3.64 -13.07
CA ASP A 51 -17.79 -3.14 -14.35
C ASP A 51 -16.83 -1.94 -14.22
N ASN A 52 -16.54 -1.48 -13.01
CA ASN A 52 -15.60 -0.39 -12.80
C ASN A 52 -14.15 -0.88 -13.07
N PRO A 53 -13.44 -0.30 -14.08
CA PRO A 53 -12.10 -0.74 -14.46
C PRO A 53 -11.06 -0.57 -13.34
N GLU A 54 -11.30 0.34 -12.39
CA GLU A 54 -10.37 0.60 -11.28
C GLU A 54 -10.30 -0.58 -10.29
N ARG A 55 -11.24 -1.53 -10.34
CA ARG A 55 -11.17 -2.78 -9.57
C ARG A 55 -9.93 -3.60 -9.93
N GLU A 56 -9.60 -3.70 -11.22
CA GLU A 56 -8.41 -4.45 -11.66
C GLU A 56 -7.14 -3.73 -11.27
N ARG A 57 -7.08 -2.40 -11.46
CA ARG A 57 -5.94 -1.58 -11.06
C ARG A 57 -5.66 -1.70 -9.56
N LEU A 58 -6.70 -1.61 -8.73
CA LEU A 58 -6.56 -1.78 -7.28
C LEU A 58 -6.16 -3.19 -6.89
N HIS A 59 -6.65 -4.22 -7.58
CA HIS A 59 -6.18 -5.60 -7.35
C HIS A 59 -4.69 -5.75 -7.67
N ASN A 60 -4.23 -5.16 -8.78
CA ASN A 60 -2.80 -5.15 -9.14
C ASN A 60 -1.97 -4.39 -8.09
N LEU A 61 -2.49 -3.29 -7.54
CA LEU A 61 -1.87 -2.61 -6.40
C LEU A 61 -1.79 -3.51 -5.16
N GLN A 62 -2.84 -4.27 -4.83
CA GLN A 62 -2.81 -5.21 -3.70
C GLN A 62 -1.69 -6.26 -3.87
N LEU A 63 -1.49 -6.77 -5.09
CA LEU A 63 -0.40 -7.70 -5.41
C LEU A 63 0.98 -7.05 -5.24
N LEU A 64 1.15 -5.79 -5.67
CA LEU A 64 2.38 -5.03 -5.46
C LEU A 64 2.64 -4.74 -3.97
N LEU A 65 1.61 -4.43 -3.19
CA LEU A 65 1.74 -4.27 -1.73
C LEU A 65 2.20 -5.57 -1.07
N MET A 66 1.68 -6.73 -1.49
CA MET A 66 2.16 -8.03 -1.03
C MET A 66 3.63 -8.25 -1.39
N LYS A 67 4.06 -7.83 -2.58
CA LYS A 67 5.46 -7.90 -3.00
C LYS A 67 6.36 -7.02 -2.13
N ILE A 68 5.95 -5.78 -1.84
CA ILE A 68 6.66 -4.88 -0.93
C ILE A 68 6.79 -5.50 0.46
N MET A 69 5.72 -6.08 1.00
CA MET A 69 5.78 -6.76 2.30
C MET A 69 6.77 -7.94 2.29
N GLY A 70 6.83 -8.67 1.18
CA GLY A 70 7.80 -9.73 0.95
C GLY A 70 9.24 -9.22 0.95
N MET A 71 9.51 -8.05 0.34
CA MET A 71 10.82 -7.39 0.35
C MET A 71 11.22 -6.93 1.74
N ILE A 72 10.31 -6.31 2.50
CA ILE A 72 10.56 -5.85 3.88
C ILE A 72 10.82 -7.02 4.83
N ALA A 73 10.15 -8.15 4.60
CA ALA A 73 10.35 -9.37 5.39
C ALA A 73 11.63 -10.14 4.99
N ASP A 74 12.31 -9.74 3.92
CA ASP A 74 13.50 -10.38 3.40
C ASP A 74 14.76 -9.68 3.95
N SER A 75 15.58 -10.41 4.71
CA SER A 75 16.80 -9.89 5.31
C SER A 75 18.02 -9.93 4.38
N SER A 76 17.86 -10.43 3.14
CA SER A 76 18.98 -10.58 2.21
C SER A 76 19.40 -9.28 1.51
N ASN A 77 18.62 -8.19 1.62
CA ASN A 77 18.85 -6.91 0.95
C ASN A 77 19.06 -7.01 -0.57
N VAL A 78 18.60 -8.10 -1.21
CA VAL A 78 18.71 -8.27 -2.66
C VAL A 78 17.56 -7.53 -3.34
N LEU A 79 17.89 -6.41 -3.98
CA LEU A 79 16.94 -5.73 -4.87
C LEU A 79 16.73 -6.58 -6.13
N PRO A 80 15.48 -6.90 -6.52
CA PRO A 80 15.24 -7.57 -7.80
C PRO A 80 15.59 -6.61 -8.95
N SER A 81 16.67 -6.87 -9.67
CA SER A 81 17.27 -5.88 -10.58
C SER A 81 16.53 -5.67 -11.92
N GLU A 82 15.40 -6.33 -12.17
CA GLU A 82 14.70 -6.27 -13.47
C GLU A 82 13.17 -6.16 -13.39
N ASP A 83 12.62 -5.98 -12.19
CA ASP A 83 11.17 -5.93 -12.02
C ASP A 83 10.59 -4.55 -12.35
N LYS A 84 10.02 -4.41 -13.55
CA LYS A 84 9.38 -3.18 -14.02
C LYS A 84 7.95 -2.98 -13.52
N SER A 85 7.43 -3.87 -12.68
CA SER A 85 6.03 -3.77 -12.23
C SER A 85 5.77 -2.50 -11.39
N PHE A 86 6.74 -2.06 -10.59
CA PHE A 86 6.65 -0.82 -9.83
C PHE A 86 6.66 0.41 -10.74
N SER A 87 7.64 0.53 -11.62
CA SER A 87 7.74 1.64 -12.57
C SER A 87 6.53 1.72 -13.51
N SER A 88 6.03 0.59 -14.02
CA SER A 88 4.80 0.55 -14.84
C SER A 88 3.60 1.08 -14.04
N MET A 89 3.40 0.58 -12.82
CA MET A 89 2.28 1.02 -11.98
C MET A 89 2.39 2.51 -11.65
N ILE A 90 3.58 3.03 -11.36
CA ILE A 90 3.78 4.47 -11.10
C ILE A 90 3.27 5.30 -12.28
N VAL A 91 3.68 4.95 -13.50
CA VAL A 91 3.24 5.65 -14.72
C VAL A 91 1.74 5.53 -14.90
N ASP A 92 1.16 4.35 -14.66
CA ASP A 92 -0.28 4.13 -14.78
C ASP A 92 -1.06 5.00 -13.78
N LEU A 93 -0.59 5.12 -12.53
CA LEU A 93 -1.21 5.98 -11.51
C LEU A 93 -1.10 7.46 -11.88
N GLU A 94 0.08 7.89 -12.34
CA GLU A 94 0.33 9.27 -12.78
C GLU A 94 -0.60 9.63 -13.94
N HIS A 95 -0.76 8.76 -14.92
CA HIS A 95 -1.71 8.96 -16.03
C HIS A 95 -3.15 9.12 -15.54
N TYR A 96 -3.61 8.24 -14.64
CA TYR A 96 -4.96 8.35 -14.09
C TYR A 96 -5.17 9.67 -13.33
N ILE A 97 -4.18 10.08 -12.54
CA ILE A 97 -4.21 11.35 -11.81
C ILE A 97 -4.32 12.51 -12.80
N ASP A 98 -3.48 12.55 -13.83
CA ASP A 98 -3.45 13.62 -14.82
C ASP A 98 -4.76 13.72 -15.62
N GLU A 99 -5.36 12.59 -15.99
CA GLU A 99 -6.63 12.54 -16.73
C GLU A 99 -7.82 13.04 -15.91
N ASN A 100 -7.80 12.83 -14.59
CA ASN A 100 -8.94 13.07 -13.71
C ASN A 100 -8.77 14.30 -12.81
N THR A 101 -7.61 14.95 -12.82
CA THR A 101 -7.38 16.18 -12.08
C THR A 101 -8.03 17.36 -12.81
N SER A 102 -8.97 18.04 -12.15
CA SER A 102 -9.56 19.27 -12.67
C SER A 102 -8.51 20.37 -12.87
N LYS A 103 -8.69 21.22 -13.88
CA LYS A 103 -7.87 22.43 -14.11
C LYS A 103 -8.13 23.55 -13.10
N GLU A 104 -9.14 23.38 -12.24
CA GLU A 104 -9.43 24.34 -11.17
C GLU A 104 -8.44 24.24 -10.01
N ARG A 105 -8.36 25.29 -9.19
CA ARG A 105 -7.45 25.31 -8.04
C ARG A 105 -7.82 24.23 -7.03
N PHE A 106 -6.81 23.52 -6.53
CA PHE A 106 -6.94 22.57 -5.42
C PHE A 106 -7.66 23.21 -4.22
N CYS A 107 -8.65 22.50 -3.70
CA CYS A 107 -9.31 22.84 -2.44
C CYS A 107 -9.35 21.61 -1.53
N PHE A 108 -9.36 21.84 -0.22
CA PHE A 108 -9.54 20.75 0.74
C PHE A 108 -10.96 20.20 0.66
N VAL A 109 -11.08 18.90 0.43
CA VAL A 109 -12.35 18.19 0.41
C VAL A 109 -12.56 17.47 1.74
N VAL A 110 -13.75 17.59 2.32
CA VAL A 110 -14.13 16.82 3.50
C VAL A 110 -14.32 15.36 3.08
N PRO A 111 -13.60 14.39 3.68
CA PRO A 111 -13.77 12.98 3.37
C PRO A 111 -15.21 12.52 3.56
N GLY A 112 -15.84 11.98 2.51
CA GLY A 112 -17.24 11.59 2.55
C GLY A 112 -17.89 11.61 1.17
N GLY A 113 -19.18 11.91 1.12
CA GLY A 113 -20.01 11.82 -0.09
C GLY A 113 -20.73 10.48 -0.13
N SER A 114 -20.04 9.43 -0.55
CA SER A 114 -20.54 8.06 -0.55
C SER A 114 -19.71 7.16 0.36
N LEU A 115 -20.23 5.96 0.67
CA LEU A 115 -19.48 4.98 1.46
C LEU A 115 -18.18 4.59 0.74
N LEU A 116 -18.22 4.44 -0.58
CA LEU A 116 -17.04 4.12 -1.38
C LEU A 116 -16.01 5.26 -1.34
N ALA A 117 -16.44 6.50 -1.56
CA ALA A 117 -15.57 7.68 -1.47
C ALA A 117 -14.94 7.82 -0.07
N ALA A 118 -15.72 7.60 0.99
CA ALA A 118 -15.22 7.63 2.36
C ALA A 118 -14.16 6.54 2.62
N GLN A 119 -14.38 5.32 2.14
CA GLN A 119 -13.39 4.23 2.27
C GLN A 119 -12.12 4.49 1.48
N LEU A 120 -12.22 5.08 0.27
CA LEU A 120 -11.06 5.49 -0.51
C LEU A 120 -10.25 6.59 0.19
N GLN A 121 -10.92 7.58 0.79
CA GLN A 121 -10.25 8.60 1.60
C GLN A 121 -9.58 8.00 2.84
N PHE A 122 -10.20 6.99 3.47
CA PHE A 122 -9.57 6.28 4.58
C PHE A 122 -8.32 5.52 4.11
N ALA A 123 -8.43 4.74 3.03
CA ALA A 123 -7.30 4.05 2.40
C ALA A 123 -6.17 5.02 2.04
N ARG A 124 -6.48 6.21 1.51
CA ARG A 124 -5.49 7.27 1.24
C ARG A 124 -4.71 7.66 2.50
N THR A 125 -5.40 7.93 3.61
CA THR A 125 -4.71 8.29 4.86
C THR A 125 -3.86 7.15 5.40
N LYS A 126 -4.29 5.90 5.19
CA LYS A 126 -3.53 4.72 5.54
C LYS A 126 -2.30 4.55 4.66
N ALA A 127 -2.40 4.78 3.34
CA ALA A 127 -1.26 4.78 2.42
C ALA A 127 -0.18 5.78 2.86
N ARG A 128 -0.58 6.99 3.24
CA ARG A 128 0.34 8.00 3.81
C ARG A 128 0.97 7.54 5.13
N THR A 129 0.25 6.77 5.93
CA THR A 129 0.79 6.19 7.17
C THR A 129 1.82 5.11 6.89
N CYS A 130 1.55 4.24 5.91
CA CYS A 130 2.52 3.26 5.41
C CYS A 130 3.77 3.95 4.88
N GLU A 131 3.63 5.00 4.06
CA GLU A 131 4.75 5.77 3.51
C GLU A 131 5.65 6.32 4.63
N ARG A 132 5.09 6.95 5.67
CA ARG A 132 5.88 7.45 6.82
C ARG A 132 6.61 6.33 7.56
N ARG A 133 6.00 5.15 7.68
CA ARG A 133 6.61 3.98 8.33
C ARG A 133 7.73 3.41 7.47
N MET A 134 7.54 3.35 6.15
CA MET A 134 8.59 2.96 5.20
C MET A 134 9.76 3.93 5.22
N TRP A 135 9.54 5.24 5.35
CA TRP A 135 10.63 6.21 5.56
C TRP A 135 11.36 6.04 6.89
N THR A 136 10.64 5.61 7.94
CA THR A 136 11.27 5.28 9.24
C THR A 136 12.15 4.04 9.08
N LEU A 137 11.59 2.98 8.50
CA LEU A 137 12.29 1.72 8.20
C LEU A 137 13.54 1.96 7.34
N ARG A 138 13.43 2.83 6.32
CA ARG A 138 14.49 3.11 5.35
C ARG A 138 15.78 3.66 5.98
N ARG A 139 15.72 4.21 7.19
CA ARG A 139 16.90 4.70 7.92
C ARG A 139 17.85 3.56 8.29
N ASP A 140 17.29 2.37 8.54
CA ASP A 140 18.04 1.20 9.00
C ASP A 140 18.10 0.10 7.93
N TYR A 141 17.11 0.05 7.02
CA TYR A 141 16.98 -1.00 6.00
C TYR A 141 16.66 -0.39 4.63
N THR A 142 17.57 -0.53 3.66
CA THR A 142 17.39 0.04 2.33
C THR A 142 16.15 -0.52 1.64
N LEU A 143 15.29 0.39 1.16
CA LEU A 143 14.19 0.09 0.25
C LEU A 143 14.43 0.79 -1.09
N ASP A 144 13.94 0.18 -2.16
CA ASP A 144 14.00 0.73 -3.51
C ASP A 144 13.31 2.09 -3.59
N ASP A 145 13.92 3.03 -4.30
CA ASP A 145 13.31 4.33 -4.58
C ASP A 145 12.01 4.21 -5.38
N GLU A 146 11.87 3.23 -6.27
CA GLU A 146 10.61 2.95 -6.97
C GLU A 146 9.50 2.56 -6.00
N VAL A 147 9.79 1.73 -5.02
CA VAL A 147 8.82 1.33 -3.99
C VAL A 147 8.37 2.55 -3.16
N MET A 148 9.31 3.41 -2.77
CA MET A 148 9.00 4.65 -2.05
C MET A 148 8.16 5.61 -2.91
N ARG A 149 8.49 5.73 -4.19
CA ARG A 149 7.77 6.55 -5.17
C ARG A 149 6.34 6.05 -5.41
N LEU A 150 6.15 4.74 -5.57
CA LEU A 150 4.83 4.13 -5.74
C LEU A 150 3.92 4.45 -4.57
N MET A 151 4.39 4.31 -3.33
CA MET A 151 3.58 4.53 -2.14
C MET A 151 3.13 5.98 -1.98
N ASN A 152 3.96 6.93 -2.38
CA ASN A 152 3.60 8.34 -2.43
C ASN A 152 2.49 8.58 -3.48
N ARG A 153 2.70 8.12 -4.72
CA ARG A 153 1.72 8.23 -5.83
C ARG A 153 0.41 7.54 -5.54
N LEU A 154 0.44 6.41 -4.84
CA LEU A 154 -0.76 5.69 -4.42
C LEU A 154 -1.70 6.58 -3.60
N SER A 155 -1.16 7.43 -2.73
CA SER A 155 -2.01 8.32 -1.92
C SER A 155 -2.68 9.41 -2.76
N ASP A 156 -2.01 9.92 -3.79
CA ASP A 156 -2.58 10.91 -4.71
C ASP A 156 -3.64 10.26 -5.62
N TYR A 157 -3.36 9.07 -6.15
CA TYR A 157 -4.32 8.29 -6.92
C TYR A 157 -5.59 7.98 -6.12
N LEU A 158 -5.47 7.52 -4.87
CA LEU A 158 -6.62 7.24 -4.01
C LEU A 158 -7.42 8.52 -3.70
N PHE A 159 -6.77 9.69 -3.64
CA PHE A 159 -7.46 10.97 -3.50
C PHE A 159 -8.32 11.26 -4.73
N ILE A 160 -7.73 11.21 -5.92
CA ILE A 160 -8.42 11.51 -7.17
C ILE A 160 -9.55 10.51 -7.42
N LEU A 161 -9.29 9.21 -7.24
CA LEU A 161 -10.33 8.18 -7.37
C LEU A 161 -11.50 8.44 -6.43
N ALA A 162 -11.25 8.87 -5.18
CA ALA A 162 -12.32 9.21 -4.24
C ALA A 162 -13.20 10.39 -4.69
N LEU A 163 -12.66 11.30 -5.53
CA LEU A 163 -13.43 12.40 -6.10
C LEU A 163 -14.24 11.99 -7.34
N CYS A 164 -13.79 10.95 -8.05
CA CYS A 164 -14.41 10.48 -9.29
C CYS A 164 -15.54 9.47 -9.05
N VAL A 165 -15.54 8.76 -7.92
CA VAL A 165 -16.60 7.80 -7.57
C VAL A 165 -17.83 8.49 -6.99
N GLN A 166 -19.00 7.91 -7.25
CA GLN A 166 -20.29 8.34 -6.69
C GLN A 166 -20.65 7.61 -5.39
#